data_AF-A0A1I6FH29-F1
#
_entry.id   AF-A0A1I6FH29-F1
#
_cell.length_a   1.000
_cell.length_b   1.000
_cell.length_c   1.000
_cell.angle_alpha   90.00
_cell.angle_beta   90.00
_cell.angle_gamma   90.00
#
_symmetry.space_group_name_H-M   'P 1'
#
loop_
_entity.id
_entity.type
_entity.pdbx_description
1 polymer ?
#
loop_
_entity_poly.entity_id
_entity_poly.type
_entity_poly.pdbx_seq_one_letter_code
_entity_poly.pdbx_strand_id
1 'polypeptide(L)'
;MAPPKKYPDELRERATRMVVEARRDPASAVGAIKRIAEQLGIHPEALRTWVKRAEIDAGDRPGTTTSDAERIAQLERENRELRRANGILKS
;
A
#
# COMPACT_ATOMS: atom_id res chain seq x y z
N MET A 1 -19.35 7.96 2.15
CA MET A 1 -18.23 8.61 2.87
C MET A 1 -17.29 7.50 3.35
N ALA A 2 -16.00 7.54 3.00
CA ALA A 2 -15.06 6.57 3.59
C ALA A 2 -14.95 6.83 5.10
N PRO A 3 -14.84 5.79 5.94
CA PRO A 3 -14.67 5.97 7.38
C PRO A 3 -13.41 6.81 7.66
N PRO A 4 -13.41 7.64 8.72
CA PRO A 4 -12.25 8.45 9.07
C PRO A 4 -11.05 7.53 9.34
N LYS A 5 -9.91 7.84 8.71
CA LYS A 5 -8.68 7.08 8.91
C LYS A 5 -8.23 7.24 10.36
N LYS A 6 -7.99 6.12 11.05
CA LYS A 6 -7.51 6.11 12.44
C LYS A 6 -6.14 6.78 12.61
N TYR A 7 -5.32 6.78 11.56
CA TYR A 7 -4.00 7.41 11.53
C TYR A 7 -3.91 8.36 10.33
N PRO A 8 -3.40 9.59 10.51
CA PRO A 8 -3.12 10.50 9.40
C PRO A 8 -2.14 9.90 8.38
N ASP A 9 -2.26 10.28 7.12
CA ASP A 9 -1.38 9.77 6.05
C ASP A 9 0.09 10.17 6.29
N GLU A 10 0.33 11.38 6.80
CA GLU A 10 1.67 11.85 7.19
C GLU A 10 2.33 10.95 8.26
N LEU A 11 1.56 10.53 9.27
CA LEU A 11 2.04 9.63 10.31
C LEU A 11 2.38 8.26 9.73
N ARG A 12 1.52 7.74 8.85
CA ARG A 12 1.75 6.48 8.14
C ARG A 12 3.02 6.53 7.30
N GLU A 13 3.21 7.56 6.50
CA GLU A 13 4.37 7.72 5.61
C GLU A 13 5.65 7.85 6.41
N ARG A 14 5.64 8.68 7.45
CA ARG A 14 6.78 8.83 8.37
C ARG A 14 7.14 7.52 9.05
N ALA A 15 6.17 6.83 9.64
CA ALA A 15 6.41 5.56 10.32
C ALA A 15 6.96 4.49 9.38
N THR A 16 6.41 4.43 8.15
CA THR A 16 6.87 3.49 7.12
C THR A 16 8.31 3.78 6.71
N ARG A 17 8.67 5.04 6.47
CA ARG A 17 10.03 5.46 6.15
C ARG A 17 11.02 5.10 7.26
N MET A 18 10.67 5.39 8.51
CA MET A 18 11.53 5.05 9.66
C MET A 18 11.82 3.54 9.74
N VAL A 19 10.83 2.69 9.47
CA VAL A 19 11.05 1.23 9.46
C VAL A 19 11.93 0.80 8.30
N VAL A 20 11.71 1.33 7.09
CA VAL A 20 12.51 1.01 5.91
C VAL A 20 13.98 1.40 6.14
N GLU A 21 14.22 2.59 6.69
CA GLU A 21 15.57 3.05 7.05
C GLU A 21 16.20 2.16 8.12
N ALA A 22 15.47 1.83 9.19
CA ALA A 22 15.96 0.95 10.25
C ALA A 22 16.22 -0.50 9.78
N ARG A 23 15.64 -0.94 8.66
CA ARG A 23 15.91 -2.25 8.05
C ARG A 23 17.19 -2.28 7.21
N ARG A 24 17.75 -1.13 6.84
CA ARG A 24 19.03 -1.06 6.11
C ARG A 24 20.23 -1.43 6.97
N ASP A 25 20.14 -1.21 8.28
CA ASP A 25 21.13 -1.67 9.25
C ASP A 25 20.70 -3.03 9.85
N PRO A 26 21.48 -4.10 9.65
CA PRO A 26 21.20 -5.43 10.21
C PRO A 26 21.02 -5.43 11.73
N ALA A 27 21.71 -4.55 12.46
CA ALA A 27 21.62 -4.47 13.92
C ALA A 27 20.27 -3.90 14.39
N SER A 28 19.68 -2.96 13.64
CA SER A 28 18.40 -2.35 13.98
C SER A 28 17.19 -3.00 13.31
N ALA A 29 17.41 -3.84 12.29
CA ALA A 29 16.35 -4.47 11.49
C ALA A 29 15.43 -5.38 12.32
N VAL A 30 16.00 -6.13 13.27
CA VAL A 30 15.24 -7.03 14.14
C VAL A 30 14.37 -6.20 15.09
N GLY A 31 13.06 -6.44 15.04
CA GLY A 31 12.08 -5.74 15.88
C GLY A 31 11.83 -4.28 15.51
N ALA A 32 12.37 -3.76 14.39
CA ALA A 32 12.20 -2.37 13.97
C ALA A 32 10.72 -1.93 13.94
N ILE A 33 9.85 -2.75 13.36
CA ILE A 33 8.40 -2.49 13.30
C ILE A 33 7.82 -2.32 14.71
N LYS A 34 8.09 -3.25 15.62
CA LYS A 34 7.53 -3.22 16.98
C LYS A 34 7.99 -1.97 17.73
N ARG A 35 9.30 -1.69 17.68
CA ARG A 35 9.92 -0.54 18.36
C ARG A 35 9.35 0.79 17.88
N ILE A 36 9.26 0.98 16.56
CA ILE A 36 8.76 2.21 15.95
C ILE A 36 7.24 2.35 16.16
N ALA A 37 6.50 1.24 16.09
CA ALA A 37 5.06 1.23 16.37
C ALA A 37 4.78 1.67 17.82
N GLU A 38 5.52 1.15 18.79
CA GLU A 38 5.42 1.56 20.21
C GLU A 38 5.79 3.04 20.39
N GLN A 39 6.89 3.50 19.77
CA GLN A 39 7.32 4.90 19.86
C GLN A 39 6.28 5.89 19.30
N LEU A 40 5.53 5.50 18.27
CA LEU A 40 4.57 6.37 17.59
C LEU A 40 3.11 6.11 18.02
N GLY A 41 2.87 5.18 18.96
CA GLY A 41 1.52 4.81 19.40
C GLY A 41 0.66 4.15 18.30
N ILE A 42 1.30 3.48 17.34
CA ILE A 42 0.65 2.82 16.21
C ILE A 42 0.53 1.33 16.51
N HIS A 43 -0.57 0.72 16.07
CA HIS A 43 -0.70 -0.74 16.15
C HIS A 43 0.38 -1.43 15.28
N PRO A 44 1.21 -2.35 15.82
CA PRO A 44 2.33 -2.94 15.08
C PRO A 44 1.93 -3.61 13.75
N GLU A 45 0.77 -4.27 13.73
CA GLU A 45 0.28 -4.94 12.51
C GLU A 45 -0.18 -3.95 11.42
N ALA A 46 -0.64 -2.75 11.81
CA ALA A 46 -0.96 -1.70 10.85
C ALA A 46 0.33 -1.21 10.18
N LEU A 47 1.37 -0.93 10.98
CA LEU A 47 2.67 -0.53 10.46
C LEU A 47 3.31 -1.61 9.58
N ARG A 48 3.17 -2.89 9.97
CA ARG A 48 3.64 -4.02 9.15
C ARG A 48 2.99 -4.06 7.77
N THR A 49 1.68 -3.79 7.69
CA THR A 49 0.95 -3.77 6.43
C THR A 49 1.41 -2.63 5.53
N TRP A 50 1.65 -1.45 6.10
CA TRP A 50 2.15 -0.29 5.34
C TRP A 50 3.56 -0.51 4.81
N VAL A 51 4.46 -1.05 5.63
CA VAL A 51 5.83 -1.40 5.22
C VAL A 51 5.80 -2.46 4.12
N LYS A 52 4.98 -3.51 4.27
CA LYS A 52 4.82 -4.52 3.21
C LYS A 52 4.34 -3.90 1.90
N ARG A 53 3.39 -2.94 1.95
CA ARG A 53 2.91 -2.25 0.75
C ARG A 53 4.02 -1.41 0.12
N ALA A 54 4.78 -0.66 0.92
CA ALA A 54 5.90 0.13 0.44
C ALA A 54 6.99 -0.74 -0.21
N GLU A 55 7.32 -1.90 0.36
CA GLU A 55 8.27 -2.87 -0.23
C GLU A 55 7.78 -3.42 -1.58
N ILE A 56 6.47 -3.67 -1.71
CA ILE A 56 5.88 -4.12 -2.98
C ILE A 56 5.96 -2.99 -4.02
N ASP A 57 5.57 -1.78 -3.62
CA ASP A 57 5.56 -0.62 -4.52
C ASP A 57 6.99 -0.19 -4.93
N ALA A 58 7.99 -0.47 -4.09
CA ALA A 58 9.41 -0.27 -4.39
C ALA A 58 10.02 -1.40 -5.24
N GLY A 59 9.34 -2.54 -5.38
CA GLY A 59 9.85 -3.73 -6.09
C GLY A 59 10.78 -4.63 -5.25
N ASP A 60 10.99 -4.31 -3.97
CA ASP A 60 11.78 -5.11 -3.03
C ASP A 60 11.09 -6.44 -2.67
N ARG A 61 9.77 -6.53 -2.90
CA ARG A 61 8.96 -7.70 -2.61
C ARG A 61 7.99 -7.99 -3.76
N PRO A 62 7.78 -9.27 -4.15
CA PRO A 62 6.78 -9.61 -5.14
C PRO A 62 5.36 -9.23 -4.68
N GLY A 63 4.60 -8.63 -5.59
CA GLY A 63 3.21 -8.26 -5.40
C GLY A 63 2.72 -7.29 -6.49
N THR A 64 1.41 -7.05 -6.54
CA THR A 64 0.84 -6.02 -7.42
C THR A 64 1.04 -4.65 -6.78
N THR A 65 1.76 -3.77 -7.46
CA THR A 65 1.98 -2.40 -7.00
C THR A 65 0.66 -1.63 -6.94
N THR A 66 0.61 -0.57 -6.14
CA THR A 66 -0.56 0.31 -6.07
C THR A 66 -0.88 0.90 -7.45
N SER A 67 0.15 1.31 -8.20
CA SER A 67 0.01 1.84 -9.57
C SER A 67 -0.58 0.80 -10.54
N ASP A 68 -0.08 -0.44 -10.49
CA ASP A 68 -0.60 -1.51 -11.34
C ASP A 68 -2.05 -1.85 -10.99
N ALA A 69 -2.40 -1.87 -9.71
CA ALA A 69 -3.76 -2.10 -9.27
C ALA A 69 -4.73 -1.02 -9.78
N GLU A 70 -4.32 0.25 -9.75
CA GLU A 70 -5.09 1.37 -10.31
C GLU A 70 -5.27 1.24 -11.83
N ARG A 71 -4.19 0.88 -12.54
CA ARG A 71 -4.22 0.68 -13.99
C ARG A 71 -5.12 -0.48 -14.38
N ILE A 72 -5.03 -1.62 -13.68
CA ILE A 72 -5.90 -2.78 -13.89
C ILE A 72 -7.37 -2.37 -13.70
N ALA A 73 -7.68 -1.68 -12.59
CA ALA A 73 -9.04 -1.24 -12.33
C ALA A 73 -9.58 -0.29 -13.41
N GLN A 74 -8.72 0.58 -13.96
CA GLN A 74 -9.07 1.47 -15.05
C GLN A 74 -9.34 0.72 -16.35
N LEU A 75 -8.46 -0.21 -16.71
CA LEU A 75 -8.62 -1.04 -17.90
C LEU A 75 -9.88 -1.92 -17.81
N GLU A 76 -10.17 -2.47 -16.64
CA GLU A 76 -11.40 -3.23 -16.42
C GLU A 76 -12.67 -2.38 -16.57
N ARG A 77 -12.64 -1.11 -16.14
CA ARG A 77 -13.75 -0.17 -16.36
C ARG A 77 -13.96 0.07 -17.85
N GLU A 78 -12.91 0.43 -18.57
CA GLU A 78 -12.95 0.68 -20.00
C GLU A 78 -13.42 -0.57 -20.78
N ASN A 79 -12.92 -1.76 -20.43
CA ASN A 79 -13.34 -2.99 -21.09
C ASN A 79 -14.84 -3.27 -20.89
N ARG A 80 -15.39 -2.99 -19.70
CA ARG A 80 -16.83 -3.12 -19.44
C ARG A 80 -17.64 -2.15 -20.30
N GLU A 81 -17.18 -0.91 -20.46
CA GLU A 81 -17.85 0.09 -21.29
C GLU A 81 -17.79 -0.30 -22.78
N LEU A 82 -16.63 -0.69 -23.28
CA LEU A 82 -16.47 -1.18 -24.65
C LEU A 82 -17.34 -2.40 -24.95
N ARG A 83 -17.45 -3.35 -24.00
CA ARG A 83 -18.35 -4.51 -24.15
C ARG A 83 -19.81 -4.08 -24.23
N ARG A 84 -20.24 -3.10 -23.44
CA ARG A 84 -21.61 -2.55 -23.50
C ARG A 84 -21.88 -1.87 -24.84
N ALA A 85 -20.98 -0.98 -25.29
CA ALA A 85 -21.11 -0.27 -26.55
C ALA A 85 -21.16 -1.22 -27.75
N ASN A 86 -20.26 -2.21 -27.80
CA ASN A 86 -20.26 -3.23 -28.85
C ASN A 86 -21.53 -4.11 -28.82
N GLY A 87 -22.11 -4.34 -27.65
CA GLY A 87 -23.39 -5.05 -27.54
C GLY A 87 -24.52 -4.30 -28.23
N ILE A 88 -24.62 -2.99 -27.99
CA ILE A 88 -25.64 -2.12 -28.61
C ILE A 88 -25.45 -2.03 -30.13
N LEU A 89 -24.22 -1.99 -30.62
CA LEU A 89 -23.95 -1.89 -32.06
C LEU A 89 -24.18 -3.20 -32.82
N LYS A 90 -24.18 -4.34 -32.13
CA LYS A 90 -24.39 -5.68 -32.72
C LYS A 90 -25.84 -6.16 -32.64
N SER A 91 -26.70 -5.45 -31.93
CA SER A 91 -28.15 -5.66 -31.85
C SER A 91 -28.88 -4.75 -32.83
#